data_AF-A0A7W4AVX1-F1
#
_entry.id   AF-A0A7W4AVX1-F1
#
_cell.length_a   1.000
_cell.length_b   1.000
_cell.length_c   1.000
_cell.angle_alpha   90.00
_cell.angle_beta   90.00
_cell.angle_gamma   90.00
#
_symmetry.space_group_name_H-M   'P 1'
#
loop_
_entity.id
_entity.type
_entity.pdbx_description
1 polymer ?
#
loop_
_entity_poly.entity_id
_entity_poly.type
_entity_poly.pdbx_seq_one_letter_code
_entity_poly.pdbx_strand_id
1 'polypeptide(L)' 'MAQLNFFSIPSPCIGVCQSDVKGYCIGCLRGRTERFNWISLYDGKKSEV' A
#
# COMPACT_ATOMS: atom_id res chain seq x y z
N MET A 1 22.20 15.26 2.46
CA MET A 1 21.86 14.50 1.23
C MET A 1 20.37 14.20 1.27
N ALA A 2 19.56 14.93 0.50
CA ALA A 2 18.13 14.67 0.40
C ALA A 2 17.90 13.93 -0.92
N GLN A 3 17.50 12.66 -0.87
CA GLN A 3 17.03 11.99 -2.07
C GLN A 3 15.68 12.60 -2.42
N LEU A 4 15.66 13.48 -3.43
CA LEU A 4 14.44 14.00 -4.03
C LEU A 4 13.77 12.82 -4.76
N ASN A 5 12.99 12.03 -4.03
CA ASN A 5 12.10 11.03 -4.62
C ASN A 5 10.99 11.78 -5.35
N PHE A 6 11.20 12.06 -6.63
CA PHE A 6 10.21 12.66 -7.54
C PHE A 6 9.08 11.68 -7.92
N PHE A 7 9.09 10.47 -7.37
CA PHE A 7 8.15 9.41 -7.72
C PHE A 7 7.17 9.19 -6.57
N SER A 8 5.91 9.55 -6.82
CA SER A 8 4.79 9.14 -5.97
C SER A 8 4.78 7.62 -5.82
N ILE A 9 4.70 7.11 -4.60
CA ILE A 9 4.66 5.65 -4.37
C ILE A 9 3.24 5.15 -4.69
N PRO A 10 3.06 4.35 -5.76
CA PRO A 10 1.75 3.88 -6.19
C PRO A 10 1.18 2.86 -5.21
N SER A 11 -0.15 2.71 -5.19
CA SER A 11 -0.79 1.68 -4.37
C SER A 11 -0.41 0.29 -4.87
N PRO A 12 -0.08 -0.67 -3.98
CA PRO A 12 0.15 -2.05 -4.36
C PRO A 12 -1.15 -2.78 -4.75
N CYS A 13 -2.32 -2.15 -4.55
CA CYS A 13 -3.61 -2.78 -4.82
C CYS A 13 -3.81 -3.06 -6.32
N ILE A 14 -4.13 -4.31 -6.67
CA ILE A 14 -4.40 -4.75 -8.04
C ILE A 14 -5.90 -4.81 -8.39
N GLY A 15 -6.76 -4.17 -7.59
CA GLY A 15 -8.22 -4.18 -7.82
C GLY A 15 -8.94 -5.46 -7.34
N VAL A 16 -8.26 -6.37 -6.64
CA VAL A 16 -8.86 -7.58 -6.06
C VAL A 16 -9.29 -7.31 -4.61
N CYS A 17 -10.56 -7.58 -4.29
CA CYS A 17 -11.12 -7.41 -2.94
C CYS A 17 -11.46 -8.75 -2.25
N GLN A 18 -10.65 -9.77 -2.49
CA GLN A 18 -10.72 -11.06 -1.79
C GLN A 18 -9.54 -11.21 -0.84
N SER A 19 -9.80 -11.73 0.36
CA SER A 19 -8.80 -11.95 1.39
C SER A 19 -8.61 -13.44 1.68
N ASP A 20 -7.39 -13.83 2.03
CA ASP A 20 -7.08 -15.18 2.51
C ASP A 20 -7.57 -15.39 3.95
N VAL A 21 -7.31 -16.58 4.49
CA VAL A 21 -7.68 -16.95 5.88
C VAL A 21 -6.96 -16.11 6.94
N LYS A 22 -5.88 -15.41 6.58
CA LYS A 22 -5.11 -14.53 7.46
C LYS A 22 -5.55 -13.05 7.33
N GLY A 23 -6.46 -12.74 6.41
CA GLY A 23 -6.98 -11.39 6.19
C GLY A 23 -6.20 -10.55 5.17
N TYR A 24 -5.22 -11.12 4.47
CA TYR A 24 -4.45 -10.43 3.44
C TYR A 24 -5.12 -10.54 2.07
N CYS A 25 -5.02 -9.50 1.26
CA CYS A 25 -5.50 -9.54 -0.13
C CYS A 25 -4.78 -10.66 -0.90
N ILE A 26 -5.53 -11.54 -1.58
CA ILE A 26 -4.92 -12.62 -2.38
C ILE A 26 -4.11 -12.10 -3.58
N GLY A 27 -4.36 -10.86 -4.01
CA GLY A 27 -3.72 -10.25 -5.16
C GLY A 27 -2.43 -9.48 -4.84
N CYS A 28 -2.48 -8.62 -3.82
CA CYS A 28 -1.36 -7.75 -3.46
C CYS A 28 -0.74 -8.06 -2.10
N LEU A 29 -1.24 -9.08 -1.39
CA LEU A 29 -0.74 -9.55 -0.10
C LEU A 29 -0.74 -8.50 1.02
N ARG A 30 -1.51 -7.42 0.85
CA ARG A 30 -1.66 -6.33 1.84
C ARG A 30 -2.96 -6.45 2.61
N GLY A 31 -2.93 -5.98 3.85
CA GLY A 31 -4.11 -5.94 4.72
C GLY A 31 -5.20 -5.02 4.16
N ARG A 32 -6.45 -5.30 4.53
CA ARG A 32 -7.59 -4.44 4.14
C ARG A 32 -7.37 -2.99 4.59
N THR A 33 -7.06 -2.78 5.87
CA THR A 33 -6.86 -1.45 6.47
C THR A 33 -5.72 -0.68 5.81
N GLU A 34 -4.60 -1.35 5.51
CA GLU A 34 -3.46 -0.75 4.81
C GLU A 34 -3.88 -0.18 3.44
N ARG A 35 -4.61 -0.98 2.65
CA ARG A 35 -5.10 -0.56 1.32
C ARG A 35 -6.08 0.62 1.40
N PHE A 36 -7.02 0.58 2.34
CA PHE A 36 -7.98 1.68 2.51
C PHE A 36 -7.29 2.97 2.94
N ASN A 37 -6.29 2.88 3.81
CA ASN A 37 -5.55 4.04 4.30
C ASN A 37 -4.48 4.53 3.32
N TRP A 38 -4.16 3.78 2.27
CA TRP A 38 -3.07 4.10 1.35
C TRP A 38 -3.18 5.50 0.73
N ILE A 39 -4.39 5.92 0.38
CA ILE A 39 -4.65 7.27 -0.19
C ILE A 39 -4.40 8.40 0.81
N SER A 40 -4.48 8.10 2.10
CA SER A 40 -4.28 9.05 3.19
C SER A 40 -2.84 9.05 3.72
N LEU A 41 -1.99 8.12 3.26
CA LEU A 41 -0.58 8.10 3.64
C LEU A 41 0.20 9.17 2.87
N TYR A 42 1.07 9.89 3.57
CA TYR A 42 2.11 10.69 2.92
C TYR A 42 3.26 9.78 2.47
N ASP A 43 4.04 10.22 1.49
CA ASP A 43 5.00 9.35 0.80
C ASP A 43 6.10 8.80 1.71
N GLY A 44 6.55 9.57 2.71
CA GLY A 44 7.50 9.07 3.71
C GLY A 44 6.96 7.89 4.51
N LYS A 45 5.65 7.83 4.77
CA LYS A 45 5.05 6.66 5.44
C LYS A 45 4.91 5.48 4.49
N LYS A 46 4.56 5.73 3.22
CA LYS A 46 4.46 4.67 2.20
C LYS A 46 5.79 3.94 1.98
N SER A 47 6.93 4.62 2.14
CA SER A 47 8.25 3.99 2.03
C SER A 47 8.62 3.07 3.21
N GLU A 48 7.89 3.12 4.31
CA GLU A 48 8.13 2.29 5.50
C GLU A 48 7.25 1.03 5.58
N VAL A 49 6.30 0.85 4.64
CA VAL A 49 5.20 -0.14 4.73
C VAL A 49 5.43 -1.38 3.87
#